data_AF-A0A937W566-F1
#
_entry.id   AF-A0A937W566-F1
#
_cell.length_a   1.000
_cell.length_b   1.000
_cell.length_c   1.000
_cell.angle_alpha   90.00
_cell.angle_beta   90.00
_cell.angle_gamma   90.00
#
_symmetry.space_group_name_H-M   'P 1'
#
loop_
_entity.id
_entity.type
_entity.pdbx_description
1 polymer ?
#
loop_
_entity_poly.entity_id
_entity_poly.type
_entity_poly.pdbx_seq_one_letter_code
_entity_poly.pdbx_strand_id
1 'polypeptide(L)'
;MERTIELPRGRVTPLLFGIQDANLRYLEAQLGVRIRTHDTTVTVLGEPEPTALTVRLLEGATGLLEAGIRLEPADFGFLLRLLENGEELHPQTMLAERIAVPSQKRFVSPKSLGQRRYLQAIRQHDIVIGIGPAGTGKTYLAMAMAVEGLERKAFSRIILARPAVEAGEKLGFLPGDLLEKVNPYLRPLYDALYDMLDFDKAQRLIERGAIEVAPLAFMRGRTLNDSFIILDEAQNATVEQMKMFLTRLGFYSKAVITGDVTQVDLPSGKDSGLIQIQHILQGIDGIDFVYFSERDVVRHPLVQEIVKAYNRYEQRLESAGSQRAS
;
A
#
# COMPACT_ATOMS: atom_id res chain seq x y z
N MET A 1 -33.74 -11.17 12.35
CA MET A 1 -33.25 -12.55 12.18
C MET A 1 -32.26 -12.85 13.29
N GLU A 2 -32.23 -14.10 13.76
CA GLU A 2 -31.25 -14.60 14.73
C GLU A 2 -30.51 -15.79 14.11
N ARG A 3 -29.18 -15.81 14.22
CA ARG A 3 -28.36 -16.96 13.84
C ARG A 3 -27.33 -17.25 14.91
N THR A 4 -27.12 -18.53 15.18
CA THR A 4 -26.15 -19.01 16.17
C THR A 4 -25.14 -19.92 15.48
N ILE A 5 -23.87 -19.68 15.77
CA ILE A 5 -22.75 -20.51 15.33
C ILE A 5 -21.93 -20.99 16.52
N GLU A 6 -21.30 -22.15 16.37
CA GLU A 6 -20.36 -22.70 17.34
C GLU A 6 -18.93 -22.57 16.79
N LEU A 7 -18.08 -21.89 17.55
CA LEU A 7 -16.69 -21.67 17.21
C LEU A 7 -15.78 -22.76 17.81
N PRO A 8 -14.61 -23.03 17.22
CA PRO A 8 -13.66 -24.00 17.77
C PRO A 8 -13.20 -23.61 19.18
N ARG A 9 -13.09 -24.62 20.04
CA ARG A 9 -12.51 -24.47 21.39
C ARG A 9 -11.00 -24.24 21.27
N GLY A 10 -10.46 -23.36 22.12
CA GLY A 10 -9.03 -23.13 22.23
C GLY A 10 -8.60 -21.71 21.86
N ARG A 11 -7.39 -21.57 21.30
CA ARG A 11 -6.74 -20.25 21.12
C ARG A 11 -7.34 -19.39 20.00
N VAL A 12 -8.13 -19.96 19.11
CA VAL A 12 -8.69 -19.26 17.94
C VAL A 12 -9.78 -18.27 18.35
N THR A 13 -10.73 -18.69 19.17
CA THR A 13 -11.87 -17.86 19.58
C THR A 13 -11.47 -16.54 20.26
N PRO A 14 -10.54 -16.52 21.23
CA PRO A 14 -10.04 -15.26 21.81
C PRO A 14 -9.34 -14.35 20.78
N LEU A 15 -8.62 -14.93 19.81
CA LEU A 15 -7.96 -14.16 18.75
C LEU A 15 -8.98 -13.55 17.78
N LEU A 16 -10.05 -14.29 17.47
CA LEU A 16 -11.15 -13.81 16.64
C LEU A 16 -11.87 -12.64 17.31
N PHE A 17 -12.16 -12.74 18.60
CA PHE A 17 -12.86 -11.68 19.34
C PHE A 17 -11.99 -10.43 19.50
N GLY A 18 -10.68 -10.63 19.68
CA GLY A 18 -9.72 -9.57 19.92
C GLY A 18 -9.74 -9.07 21.37
N ILE A 19 -8.83 -8.15 21.68
CA ILE A 19 -8.71 -7.57 23.02
C ILE A 19 -10.01 -6.82 23.35
N GLN A 20 -10.66 -7.19 24.46
CA GLN A 20 -11.95 -6.61 24.88
C GLN A 20 -13.02 -6.66 23.77
N ASP A 21 -13.08 -7.77 23.02
CA ASP A 21 -14.04 -7.99 21.95
C ASP A 21 -14.02 -6.90 20.86
N ALA A 22 -12.87 -6.24 20.66
CA ALA A 22 -12.75 -5.12 19.74
C ALA A 22 -13.15 -5.47 18.29
N ASN A 23 -12.87 -6.70 17.84
CA ASN A 23 -13.22 -7.13 16.48
C ASN A 23 -14.74 -7.34 16.35
N LEU A 24 -15.40 -7.88 17.39
CA LEU A 24 -16.86 -8.06 17.38
C LEU A 24 -17.57 -6.70 17.40
N ARG A 25 -17.14 -5.79 18.28
CA ARG A 25 -17.68 -4.41 18.33
C ARG A 25 -17.50 -3.66 17.02
N TYR A 26 -16.39 -3.90 16.32
CA TYR A 26 -16.17 -3.36 14.98
C TYR A 26 -17.23 -3.87 13.99
N LEU A 27 -17.50 -5.18 13.97
CA LEU A 27 -18.53 -5.76 13.10
C LEU A 27 -19.94 -5.26 13.44
N GLU A 28 -20.28 -5.17 14.74
CA GLU A 28 -21.56 -4.59 15.19
C GLU A 28 -21.73 -3.16 14.65
N ALA A 29 -20.69 -2.33 14.77
CA ALA A 29 -20.72 -0.95 14.30
C ALA A 29 -20.80 -0.82 12.77
N GLN A 30 -20.15 -1.71 12.02
CA GLN A 30 -20.16 -1.66 10.54
C GLN A 30 -21.47 -2.20 9.94
N LEU A 31 -22.04 -3.26 10.52
CA LEU A 31 -23.16 -4.00 9.93
C LEU A 31 -24.50 -3.75 10.64
N GLY A 32 -24.50 -3.00 11.75
CA GLY A 32 -25.72 -2.73 12.53
C GLY A 32 -26.32 -3.99 13.17
N VAL A 33 -25.49 -5.00 13.42
CA VAL A 33 -25.89 -6.24 14.10
C VAL A 33 -25.56 -6.17 15.59
N ARG A 34 -26.17 -7.06 16.37
CA ARG A 34 -25.81 -7.29 17.77
C ARG A 34 -25.24 -8.70 17.92
N ILE A 35 -24.07 -8.82 18.52
CA ILE A 35 -23.35 -10.07 18.72
C ILE A 35 -23.35 -10.39 20.21
N ARG A 36 -23.78 -11.60 20.56
CA ARG A 36 -23.71 -12.14 21.92
C ARG A 36 -22.81 -13.37 21.93
N THR A 37 -21.89 -13.43 22.89
CA THR A 37 -20.95 -14.53 23.05
C THR A 37 -21.24 -15.27 24.36
N HIS A 38 -21.22 -16.59 24.32
CA HIS A 38 -21.29 -17.46 25.50
C HIS A 38 -20.40 -18.69 25.25
N ASP A 39 -19.29 -18.79 25.97
CA ASP A 39 -18.23 -19.77 25.74
C ASP A 39 -17.73 -19.76 24.28
N THR A 40 -18.08 -20.79 23.50
CA THR A 40 -17.79 -20.90 22.06
C THR A 40 -18.98 -20.60 21.18
N THR A 41 -20.14 -20.32 21.76
CA THR A 41 -21.36 -20.02 21.02
C THR A 41 -21.44 -18.53 20.74
N VAL A 42 -21.61 -18.17 19.46
CA VAL A 42 -21.82 -16.79 19.03
C VAL A 42 -23.20 -16.66 18.40
N THR A 43 -24.01 -15.77 18.94
CA THR A 43 -25.36 -15.46 18.44
C THR A 43 -25.37 -14.06 17.84
N VAL A 44 -25.78 -13.96 16.57
CA VAL A 44 -25.87 -12.73 15.80
C VAL A 44 -27.34 -12.38 15.56
N LEU A 45 -27.71 -11.16 15.91
CA LEU A 45 -29.07 -10.63 15.81
C LEU A 45 -29.09 -9.38 14.92
N GLY A 46 -29.98 -9.33 13.94
CA GLY A 46 -30.12 -8.17 13.06
C GLY A 46 -30.96 -8.47 11.82
N GLU A 47 -30.82 -7.62 10.80
CA GLU A 47 -31.45 -7.85 9.49
C GLU A 47 -30.88 -9.11 8.80
N PRO A 48 -31.65 -9.78 7.91
CA PRO A 48 -31.26 -11.05 7.32
C PRO A 48 -29.89 -11.05 6.64
N GLU A 49 -29.63 -10.06 5.78
CA GLU A 49 -28.41 -9.98 4.99
C GLU A 49 -27.17 -9.62 5.84
N PRO A 50 -27.17 -8.56 6.67
CA PRO A 50 -26.06 -8.26 7.58
C PRO A 50 -25.73 -9.40 8.55
N THR A 51 -26.75 -10.10 9.06
CA THR A 51 -26.57 -11.25 9.95
C THR A 51 -25.89 -12.41 9.20
N ALA A 52 -26.32 -12.71 7.98
CA ALA A 52 -25.68 -13.76 7.16
C ALA A 52 -24.23 -13.41 6.81
N LEU A 53 -23.95 -12.14 6.48
CA LEU A 53 -22.61 -11.64 6.20
C LEU A 53 -21.68 -11.74 7.42
N THR A 54 -22.18 -11.34 8.59
CA THR A 54 -21.45 -11.47 9.87
C THR A 54 -21.07 -12.91 10.15
N VAL A 55 -22.02 -13.84 9.99
CA VAL A 55 -21.77 -15.28 10.19
C VAL A 55 -20.69 -15.79 9.24
N ARG A 56 -20.80 -15.51 7.94
CA ARG A 56 -19.79 -15.89 6.93
C ARG A 56 -18.41 -15.33 7.27
N LEU A 57 -18.34 -14.11 7.78
CA LEU A 57 -17.09 -13.47 8.19
C LEU A 57 -16.46 -14.17 9.39
N LEU A 58 -17.25 -14.48 10.42
CA LEU A 58 -16.76 -15.15 11.62
C LEU A 58 -16.26 -16.56 11.29
N GLU A 59 -17.01 -17.32 10.49
CA GLU A 59 -16.61 -18.66 10.03
C GLU A 59 -15.36 -18.61 9.14
N GLY A 60 -15.31 -17.69 8.17
CA GLY A 60 -14.16 -17.51 7.30
C GLY A 60 -12.90 -17.11 8.08
N ALA A 61 -13.00 -16.09 8.94
CA ALA A 61 -11.90 -15.63 9.78
C ALA A 61 -11.40 -16.72 10.74
N THR A 62 -12.31 -17.55 11.25
CA THR A 62 -11.96 -18.74 12.05
C THR A 62 -11.10 -19.70 11.24
N GLY A 63 -11.51 -20.06 10.01
CA GLY A 63 -10.73 -20.93 9.13
C GLY A 63 -9.36 -20.35 8.77
N LEU A 64 -9.25 -19.02 8.61
CA LEU A 64 -7.96 -18.36 8.40
C LEU A 64 -7.04 -18.52 9.64
N LEU A 65 -7.57 -18.25 10.84
CA LEU A 65 -6.81 -18.37 12.09
C LEU A 65 -6.36 -19.81 12.37
N GLU A 66 -7.21 -20.80 12.09
CA GLU A 66 -6.88 -22.23 12.19
C GLU A 66 -5.76 -22.62 11.21
N ALA A 67 -5.73 -22.03 10.02
CA ALA A 67 -4.64 -22.19 9.06
C ALA A 67 -3.35 -21.43 9.44
N GLY A 68 -3.31 -20.77 10.62
CA GLY A 68 -2.15 -20.02 11.11
C GLY A 68 -2.01 -18.61 10.52
N ILE A 69 -3.02 -18.10 9.84
CA ILE A 69 -3.05 -16.72 9.35
C ILE A 69 -3.37 -15.81 10.53
N ARG A 70 -2.36 -15.06 10.99
CA ARG A 70 -2.59 -13.97 11.95
C ARG A 70 -3.48 -12.89 11.33
N LEU A 71 -4.54 -12.53 12.05
CA LEU A 71 -5.43 -11.42 11.71
C LEU A 71 -5.22 -10.28 12.71
N GLU A 72 -5.14 -9.06 12.19
CA GLU A 72 -5.14 -7.81 12.93
C GLU A 72 -6.51 -7.13 12.81
N PRO A 73 -6.87 -6.19 13.70
CA PRO A 73 -8.16 -5.50 13.60
C PRO A 73 -8.42 -4.84 12.23
N ALA A 74 -7.38 -4.34 11.57
CA ALA A 74 -7.48 -3.75 10.23
C ALA A 74 -7.85 -4.78 9.13
N ASP A 75 -7.61 -6.08 9.35
CA ASP A 75 -7.93 -7.13 8.39
C ASP A 75 -9.44 -7.39 8.30
N PHE A 76 -10.19 -7.23 9.39
CA PHE A 76 -11.63 -7.51 9.42
C PHE A 76 -12.42 -6.64 8.44
N GLY A 77 -12.03 -5.36 8.27
CA GLY A 77 -12.62 -4.49 7.27
C GLY A 77 -12.32 -4.93 5.82
N PHE A 78 -11.16 -5.53 5.58
CA PHE A 78 -10.82 -6.08 4.27
C PHE A 78 -11.59 -7.38 3.99
N LEU A 79 -11.61 -8.30 4.96
CA LEU A 79 -12.36 -9.56 4.87
C LEU A 79 -13.86 -9.31 4.62
N LEU A 80 -14.43 -8.30 5.29
CA LEU A 80 -15.81 -7.89 5.07
C LEU A 80 -16.06 -7.46 3.62
N ARG A 81 -15.22 -6.56 3.10
CA ARG A 81 -15.33 -6.09 1.71
C ARG A 81 -15.19 -7.22 0.69
N LEU A 82 -14.35 -8.22 0.95
CA LEU A 82 -14.25 -9.38 0.06
C LEU A 82 -15.57 -10.15 -0.02
N LEU A 83 -16.18 -10.43 1.14
CA LEU A 83 -17.47 -11.12 1.22
C LEU A 83 -18.61 -10.32 0.58
N GLU A 84 -18.60 -8.99 0.71
CA GLU A 84 -19.56 -8.08 0.05
C GLU A 84 -19.44 -8.12 -1.48
N ASN A 85 -18.23 -8.33 -2.01
CA ASN A 85 -18.00 -8.50 -3.45
C ASN A 85 -18.24 -9.94 -3.93
N GLY A 86 -18.83 -10.80 -3.08
CA GLY A 86 -19.19 -12.17 -3.42
C GLY A 86 -18.03 -13.16 -3.36
N GLU A 87 -16.88 -12.77 -2.83
CA GLU A 87 -15.74 -13.69 -2.68
C GLU A 87 -15.88 -14.57 -1.44
N GLU A 88 -15.21 -15.71 -1.46
CA GLU A 88 -15.08 -16.61 -0.31
C GLU A 88 -13.73 -16.43 0.37
N LEU A 89 -13.72 -16.53 1.70
CA LEU A 89 -12.51 -16.38 2.51
C LEU A 89 -11.75 -17.72 2.58
N HIS A 90 -11.03 -18.06 1.51
CA HIS A 90 -10.20 -19.25 1.49
C HIS A 90 -8.79 -18.99 2.03
N PRO A 91 -8.28 -19.79 2.99
CA PRO A 91 -6.91 -19.65 3.51
C PRO A 91 -5.83 -19.71 2.43
N GLN A 92 -5.99 -20.57 1.42
CA GLN A 92 -5.02 -20.74 0.34
C GLN A 92 -4.86 -19.45 -0.48
N THR A 93 -5.97 -18.81 -0.83
CA THR A 93 -5.99 -17.54 -1.56
C THR A 93 -5.31 -16.44 -0.74
N MET A 94 -5.66 -16.32 0.54
CA MET A 94 -5.08 -15.33 1.44
C MET A 94 -3.57 -15.51 1.64
N LEU A 95 -3.11 -16.76 1.76
CA LEU A 95 -1.69 -17.08 1.86
C LEU A 95 -0.92 -16.76 0.58
N ALA A 96 -1.52 -17.03 -0.60
CA ALA A 96 -0.91 -16.73 -1.89
C ALA A 96 -0.75 -15.21 -2.14
N GLU A 97 -1.56 -14.39 -1.48
CA GLU A 97 -1.48 -12.93 -1.57
C GLU A 97 -0.41 -12.32 -0.64
N ARG A 98 0.12 -13.09 0.31
CA ARG A 98 1.19 -12.63 1.21
C ARG A 98 2.52 -12.50 0.48
N ILE A 99 3.23 -11.42 0.80
CA ILE A 99 4.58 -11.15 0.34
C ILE A 99 5.52 -11.48 1.49
N ALA A 100 6.42 -12.43 1.30
CA ALA A 100 7.39 -12.78 2.33
C ALA A 100 8.48 -11.68 2.43
N VAL A 101 8.70 -11.16 3.64
CA VAL A 101 9.74 -10.17 3.92
C VAL A 101 10.67 -10.68 5.03
N PRO A 102 12.00 -10.51 4.92
CA PRO A 102 12.94 -11.05 5.91
C PRO A 102 12.86 -10.46 7.31
N SER A 103 12.26 -9.27 7.50
CA SER A 103 12.15 -8.63 8.81
C SER A 103 11.22 -9.35 9.79
N GLN A 104 11.15 -8.85 11.02
CA GLN A 104 10.23 -9.36 12.05
C GLN A 104 8.76 -9.38 11.64
N LYS A 105 8.34 -8.52 10.69
CA LYS A 105 6.98 -8.52 10.15
C LYS A 105 6.64 -9.85 9.45
N ARG A 106 7.65 -10.58 8.94
CA ARG A 106 7.61 -11.85 8.18
C ARG A 106 6.80 -11.81 6.87
N PHE A 107 5.65 -11.15 6.88
CA PHE A 107 4.78 -11.02 5.72
C PHE A 107 4.20 -9.60 5.60
N VAL A 108 4.04 -9.14 4.38
CA VAL A 108 3.24 -7.97 4.00
C VAL A 108 2.03 -8.47 3.21
N SER A 109 0.84 -7.90 3.42
CA SER A 109 -0.40 -8.35 2.78
C SER A 109 -1.24 -7.17 2.34
N PRO A 110 -2.00 -7.28 1.23
CA PRO A 110 -2.95 -6.25 0.87
C PRO A 110 -4.05 -6.14 1.92
N LYS A 111 -4.56 -4.92 2.11
CA LYS A 111 -5.63 -4.57 3.06
C LYS A 111 -6.83 -3.91 2.36
N SER A 112 -6.78 -3.82 1.04
CA SER A 112 -7.88 -3.36 0.19
C SER A 112 -7.88 -4.11 -1.14
N LEU A 113 -9.02 -4.07 -1.83
CA LEU A 113 -9.15 -4.63 -3.18
C LEU A 113 -8.24 -3.92 -4.18
N GLY A 114 -8.07 -2.60 -4.08
CA GLY A 114 -7.15 -1.84 -4.92
C GLY A 114 -5.71 -2.28 -4.72
N GLN A 115 -5.28 -2.49 -3.47
CA GLN A 115 -3.95 -3.03 -3.15
C GLN A 115 -3.75 -4.44 -3.69
N ARG A 116 -4.77 -5.32 -3.60
CA ARG A 116 -4.69 -6.66 -4.17
C ARG A 116 -4.55 -6.62 -5.69
N ARG A 117 -5.37 -5.84 -6.38
CA ARG A 117 -5.28 -5.62 -7.84
C ARG A 117 -3.90 -5.10 -8.23
N TYR A 118 -3.36 -4.17 -7.46
CA TYR A 118 -2.01 -3.65 -7.67
C TYR A 118 -0.92 -4.72 -7.58
N LEU A 119 -0.96 -5.57 -6.55
CA LEU A 119 -0.01 -6.69 -6.43
C LEU A 119 -0.13 -7.70 -7.58
N GLN A 120 -1.36 -7.98 -8.03
CA GLN A 120 -1.61 -8.83 -9.19
C GLN A 120 -1.04 -8.21 -10.47
N ALA A 121 -1.29 -6.92 -10.70
CA ALA A 121 -0.74 -6.18 -11.83
C ALA A 121 0.79 -6.25 -11.84
N ILE A 122 1.45 -6.02 -10.69
CA ILE A 122 2.91 -6.11 -10.56
C ILE A 122 3.41 -7.51 -10.94
N ARG A 123 2.70 -8.58 -10.57
CA ARG A 123 3.10 -9.94 -10.96
C ARG A 123 3.00 -10.19 -12.47
N GLN A 124 2.02 -9.59 -13.13
CA GLN A 124 1.64 -9.91 -14.52
C GLN A 124 2.27 -8.99 -15.59
N HIS A 125 2.63 -7.75 -15.25
CA HIS A 125 3.05 -6.74 -16.21
C HIS A 125 4.48 -6.26 -15.95
N ASP A 126 5.23 -5.95 -17.01
CA ASP A 126 6.62 -5.47 -16.91
C ASP A 126 6.69 -4.03 -16.38
N ILE A 127 5.68 -3.21 -16.66
CA ILE A 127 5.55 -1.86 -16.13
C ILE A 127 4.19 -1.70 -15.45
N VAL A 128 4.18 -1.23 -14.21
CA VAL A 128 2.94 -0.91 -13.50
C VAL A 128 3.00 0.52 -12.96
N ILE A 129 1.96 1.30 -13.23
CA ILE A 129 1.83 2.66 -12.75
C ILE A 129 0.74 2.70 -11.67
N GLY A 130 1.16 2.87 -10.41
CA GLY A 130 0.28 3.02 -9.26
C GLY A 130 0.00 4.49 -8.93
N ILE A 131 -1.22 4.95 -9.17
CA ILE A 131 -1.61 6.36 -8.99
C ILE A 131 -2.64 6.48 -7.88
N GLY A 132 -2.41 7.34 -6.89
CA GLY A 132 -3.44 7.75 -5.95
C GLY A 132 -2.90 8.27 -4.61
N PRO A 133 -3.79 8.49 -3.63
CA PRO A 133 -3.47 9.25 -2.42
C PRO A 133 -2.32 8.69 -1.57
N ALA A 134 -1.74 9.55 -0.73
CA ALA A 134 -0.78 9.13 0.30
C ALA A 134 -1.43 8.18 1.32
N GLY A 135 -0.71 7.14 1.72
CA GLY A 135 -1.20 6.12 2.68
C GLY A 135 -1.99 4.96 2.06
N THR A 136 -2.09 4.90 0.74
CA THR A 136 -2.66 3.75 -0.01
C THR A 136 -1.72 2.55 -0.10
N GLY A 137 -0.46 2.71 0.33
CA GLY A 137 0.55 1.64 0.36
C GLY A 137 1.24 1.36 -0.98
N LYS A 138 0.98 2.14 -2.04
CA LYS A 138 1.52 1.94 -3.39
C LYS A 138 3.04 1.71 -3.44
N THR A 139 3.83 2.55 -2.77
CA THR A 139 5.30 2.42 -2.75
C THR A 139 5.74 1.28 -1.84
N TYR A 140 5.15 1.17 -0.64
CA TYR A 140 5.48 0.14 0.35
C TYR A 140 5.24 -1.28 -0.19
N LEU A 141 4.10 -1.51 -0.86
CA LEU A 141 3.75 -2.80 -1.46
C LEU A 141 4.67 -3.16 -2.63
N ALA A 142 5.04 -2.18 -3.47
CA ALA A 142 6.00 -2.40 -4.56
C ALA A 142 7.38 -2.78 -4.02
N MET A 143 7.84 -2.09 -2.97
CA MET A 143 9.11 -2.40 -2.31
C MET A 143 9.10 -3.79 -1.68
N ALA A 144 8.00 -4.20 -1.05
CA ALA A 144 7.86 -5.55 -0.50
C ALA A 144 8.00 -6.62 -1.61
N MET A 145 7.33 -6.41 -2.76
CA MET A 145 7.46 -7.29 -3.93
C MET A 145 8.89 -7.34 -4.47
N ALA A 146 9.58 -6.19 -4.51
CA ALA A 146 10.96 -6.11 -4.96
C ALA A 146 11.91 -6.90 -4.03
N VAL A 147 11.75 -6.73 -2.71
CA VAL A 147 12.52 -7.46 -1.69
C VAL A 147 12.29 -8.96 -1.78
N GLU A 148 11.03 -9.40 -1.90
CA GLU A 148 10.72 -10.82 -2.09
C GLU A 148 11.36 -11.36 -3.38
N GLY A 149 11.28 -10.61 -4.47
CA GLY A 149 11.89 -10.97 -5.75
C GLY A 149 13.41 -11.12 -5.65
N LEU A 150 14.09 -10.21 -4.97
CA LEU A 150 15.54 -10.29 -4.72
C LEU A 150 15.91 -11.52 -3.90
N GLU A 151 15.18 -11.79 -2.81
CA GLU A 151 15.42 -12.96 -1.94
C GLU A 151 15.21 -14.29 -2.68
N ARG A 152 14.22 -14.33 -3.58
CA ARG A 152 13.93 -15.49 -4.44
C ARG A 152 14.85 -15.57 -5.66
N LYS A 153 15.79 -14.64 -5.82
CA LYS A 153 16.68 -14.53 -6.99
C LYS A 153 15.93 -14.39 -8.32
N ALA A 154 14.72 -13.82 -8.28
CA ALA A 154 13.97 -13.46 -9.48
C ALA A 154 14.56 -12.22 -10.17
N PHE A 155 15.24 -11.38 -9.39
CA PHE A 155 16.01 -10.23 -9.87
C PHE A 155 17.35 -10.20 -9.14
N SER A 156 18.41 -9.76 -9.81
CA SER A 156 19.72 -9.57 -9.17
C SER A 156 19.85 -8.24 -8.42
N ARG A 157 19.02 -7.24 -8.76
CA ARG A 157 19.10 -5.89 -8.17
C ARG A 157 17.74 -5.26 -7.91
N ILE A 158 17.67 -4.40 -6.90
CA ILE A 158 16.58 -3.46 -6.67
C ILE A 158 17.13 -2.04 -6.88
N ILE A 159 16.40 -1.21 -7.63
CA ILE A 159 16.75 0.20 -7.83
C ILE A 159 15.56 1.06 -7.39
N LEU A 160 15.76 1.85 -6.34
CA LEU A 160 14.78 2.80 -5.81
C LEU A 160 15.19 4.21 -6.23
N ALA A 161 14.38 4.81 -7.10
CA ALA A 161 14.61 6.13 -7.65
C ALA A 161 13.52 7.11 -7.18
N ARG A 162 13.91 8.35 -6.91
CA ARG A 162 12.98 9.47 -6.63
C ARG A 162 13.44 10.73 -7.37
N PRO A 163 12.55 11.52 -7.98
CA PRO A 163 12.91 12.83 -8.53
C PRO A 163 13.40 13.74 -7.39
N ALA A 164 14.48 14.48 -7.64
CA ALA A 164 14.91 15.54 -6.72
C ALA A 164 14.04 16.77 -6.98
N VAL A 165 13.29 17.20 -5.96
CA VAL A 165 12.40 18.37 -6.04
C VAL A 165 12.74 19.29 -4.88
N GLU A 166 12.83 20.58 -5.18
CA GLU A 166 13.01 21.63 -4.17
C GLU A 166 11.65 21.96 -3.54
N ALA A 167 11.05 21.01 -2.84
CA ALA A 167 9.81 21.26 -2.11
C ALA A 167 10.14 21.97 -0.78
N GLY A 168 10.04 23.30 -0.77
CA GLY A 168 10.08 24.14 0.43
C GLY A 168 11.43 24.78 0.77
N GLU A 169 12.54 24.08 0.63
CA GLU A 169 13.91 24.62 0.81
C GLU A 169 14.72 24.46 -0.48
N LYS A 170 15.38 25.53 -0.96
CA LYS A 170 16.22 25.40 -2.19
C LYS A 170 17.39 24.46 -1.87
N LEU A 171 17.63 23.46 -2.73
CA LEU A 171 18.67 22.45 -2.56
C LEU A 171 20.06 23.09 -2.34
N GLY A 172 20.25 24.30 -2.86
CA GLY A 172 21.45 25.12 -2.69
C GLY A 172 21.83 25.48 -1.25
N PHE A 173 20.89 25.47 -0.29
CA PHE A 173 21.14 25.91 1.10
C PHE A 173 21.52 24.79 2.08
N LEU A 174 21.32 23.52 1.71
CA LEU A 174 21.76 22.42 2.56
C LEU A 174 23.31 22.33 2.53
N PRO A 175 24.01 22.30 3.67
CA PRO A 175 25.46 22.11 3.69
C PRO A 175 25.82 20.69 3.23
N GLY A 176 27.01 20.51 2.65
CA GLY A 176 27.51 19.20 2.21
C GLY A 176 27.64 19.02 0.70
N ASP A 177 28.04 17.83 0.28
CA ASP A 177 28.12 17.44 -1.13
C ASP A 177 26.72 17.24 -1.76
N LEU A 178 26.65 17.08 -3.08
CA LEU A 178 25.36 16.91 -3.77
C LEU A 178 24.56 15.71 -3.25
N LEU A 179 25.23 14.65 -2.78
CA LEU A 179 24.60 13.44 -2.30
C LEU A 179 24.01 13.65 -0.90
N GLU A 180 24.74 14.32 -0.02
CA GLU A 180 24.30 14.73 1.32
C GLU A 180 23.06 15.63 1.27
N LYS A 181 22.98 16.51 0.26
CA LYS A 181 21.83 17.41 0.05
C LYS A 181 20.57 16.68 -0.42
N VAL A 182 20.70 15.57 -1.15
CA VAL A 182 19.54 14.82 -1.69
C VAL A 182 19.10 13.69 -0.76
N ASN A 183 19.99 13.25 0.14
CA ASN A 183 19.73 12.15 1.08
C ASN A 183 18.45 12.34 1.94
N PRO A 184 18.09 13.55 2.43
CA PRO A 184 16.83 13.74 3.17
C PRO A 184 15.58 13.31 2.39
N TYR A 185 15.56 13.53 1.07
CA TYR A 185 14.43 13.15 0.20
C TYR A 185 14.35 11.65 -0.05
N LEU A 186 15.46 10.93 0.09
CA LEU A 186 15.53 9.48 -0.07
C LEU A 186 15.26 8.73 1.24
N ARG A 187 15.30 9.42 2.40
CA ARG A 187 15.11 8.81 3.73
C ARG A 187 13.85 7.96 3.86
N PRO A 188 12.65 8.37 3.37
CA PRO A 188 11.47 7.52 3.44
C PRO A 188 11.61 6.16 2.75
N LEU A 189 12.43 6.07 1.69
CA LEU A 189 12.73 4.79 1.02
C LEU A 189 13.65 3.92 1.87
N TYR A 190 14.63 4.50 2.56
CA TYR A 190 15.46 3.77 3.52
C TYR A 190 14.64 3.24 4.70
N ASP A 191 13.78 4.09 5.28
CA ASP A 191 12.92 3.70 6.41
C ASP A 191 12.01 2.53 6.02
N ALA A 192 11.35 2.61 4.86
CA ALA A 192 10.51 1.53 4.34
C ALA A 192 11.32 0.24 4.05
N LEU A 193 12.58 0.36 3.66
CA LEU A 193 13.45 -0.79 3.42
C LEU A 193 13.82 -1.50 4.72
N TYR A 194 14.17 -0.75 5.77
CA TYR A 194 14.49 -1.31 7.10
C TYR A 194 13.28 -1.93 7.80
N ASP A 195 12.08 -1.54 7.37
CA ASP A 195 10.84 -2.20 7.78
C ASP A 195 10.69 -3.61 7.18
N MET A 196 11.32 -3.88 6.04
CA MET A 196 11.20 -5.15 5.27
C MET A 196 12.43 -6.04 5.39
N LEU A 197 13.59 -5.45 5.68
CA LEU A 197 14.87 -6.12 5.86
C LEU A 197 15.48 -5.73 7.20
N ASP A 198 16.11 -6.69 7.89
CA ASP A 198 16.92 -6.36 9.06
C ASP A 198 18.00 -5.33 8.67
N PHE A 199 18.27 -4.38 9.57
CA PHE A 199 19.15 -3.24 9.30
C PHE A 199 20.51 -3.65 8.73
N ASP A 200 21.20 -4.59 9.39
CA ASP A 200 22.52 -5.08 8.96
C ASP A 200 22.48 -5.82 7.61
N LYS A 201 21.34 -6.42 7.27
CA LYS A 201 21.16 -7.06 5.96
C LYS A 201 20.93 -6.02 4.88
N ALA A 202 20.07 -5.03 5.13
CA ALA A 202 19.81 -3.93 4.21
C ALA A 202 21.11 -3.17 3.88
N GLN A 203 21.89 -2.80 4.91
CA GLN A 203 23.18 -2.12 4.73
C GLN A 203 24.14 -2.92 3.84
N ARG A 204 24.33 -4.22 4.11
CA ARG A 204 25.18 -5.09 3.28
C ARG A 204 24.72 -5.19 1.83
N LEU A 205 23.40 -5.22 1.58
CA LEU A 205 22.86 -5.28 0.22
C LEU A 205 23.05 -3.95 -0.52
N ILE A 206 22.98 -2.83 0.20
CA ILE A 206 23.25 -1.49 -0.33
C ILE A 206 24.73 -1.34 -0.69
N GLU A 207 25.63 -1.66 0.24
CA GLU A 207 27.09 -1.58 0.04
C GLU A 207 27.58 -2.42 -1.16
N ARG A 208 26.95 -3.59 -1.39
CA ARG A 208 27.26 -4.48 -2.51
C ARG A 208 26.61 -4.05 -3.83
N GLY A 209 25.77 -3.02 -3.82
CA GLY A 209 25.03 -2.56 -5.00
C GLY A 209 23.89 -3.48 -5.44
N ALA A 210 23.47 -4.43 -4.60
CA ALA A 210 22.28 -5.24 -4.86
C ALA A 210 20.99 -4.43 -4.63
N ILE A 211 21.03 -3.44 -3.74
CA ILE A 211 19.97 -2.44 -3.57
C ILE A 211 20.60 -1.06 -3.78
N GLU A 212 20.05 -0.28 -4.70
CA GLU A 212 20.48 1.08 -4.97
C GLU A 212 19.36 2.05 -4.63
N VAL A 213 19.63 3.06 -3.81
CA VAL A 213 18.70 4.16 -3.53
C VAL A 213 19.32 5.45 -4.04
N ALA A 214 18.76 6.02 -5.10
CA ALA A 214 19.41 7.11 -5.82
C ALA A 214 18.42 8.14 -6.39
N PRO A 215 18.87 9.37 -6.67
CA PRO A 215 18.07 10.36 -7.39
C PRO A 215 17.79 9.89 -8.84
N LEU A 216 16.63 10.26 -9.39
CA LEU A 216 16.24 9.88 -10.76
C LEU A 216 17.28 10.23 -11.83
N ALA A 217 18.03 11.33 -11.64
CA ALA A 217 19.08 11.76 -12.57
C ALA A 217 20.19 10.71 -12.79
N PHE A 218 20.42 9.83 -11.81
CA PHE A 218 21.43 8.77 -11.87
C PHE A 218 21.04 7.62 -12.80
N MET A 219 19.79 7.60 -13.28
CA MET A 219 19.32 6.62 -14.26
C MET A 219 19.79 6.94 -15.69
N ARG A 220 20.28 8.16 -15.93
CA ARG A 220 20.69 8.61 -17.26
C ARG A 220 21.82 7.75 -17.83
N GLY A 221 21.66 7.32 -19.08
CA GLY A 221 22.68 6.54 -19.80
C GLY A 221 22.81 5.08 -19.37
N ARG A 222 21.94 4.60 -18.46
CA ARG A 222 21.95 3.21 -18.00
C ARG A 222 21.01 2.33 -18.81
N THR A 223 21.29 1.03 -18.80
CA THR A 223 20.32 0.00 -19.19
C THR A 223 20.16 -0.92 -17.98
N LEU A 224 18.94 -1.02 -17.47
CA LEU A 224 18.64 -1.67 -16.20
C LEU A 224 18.15 -3.09 -16.49
N ASN A 225 19.08 -4.02 -16.72
CA ASN A 225 18.79 -5.44 -16.89
C ASN A 225 18.73 -6.17 -15.55
N ASP A 226 17.94 -7.24 -15.48
CA ASP A 226 17.82 -8.15 -14.33
C ASP A 226 17.60 -7.39 -13.01
N SER A 227 16.64 -6.45 -13.03
CA SER A 227 16.41 -5.51 -11.94
C SER A 227 14.92 -5.26 -11.69
N PHE A 228 14.56 -5.09 -10.43
CA PHE A 228 13.27 -4.52 -10.02
C PHE A 228 13.46 -3.04 -9.74
N ILE A 229 12.85 -2.17 -10.54
CA ILE A 229 13.03 -0.72 -10.46
C ILE A 229 11.74 -0.08 -9.93
N ILE A 230 11.87 0.81 -8.95
CA ILE A 230 10.75 1.60 -8.42
C ILE A 230 11.07 3.08 -8.60
N LEU A 231 10.19 3.81 -9.28
CA LEU A 231 10.22 5.28 -9.34
C LEU A 231 9.12 5.82 -8.43
N ASP A 232 9.52 6.36 -7.28
CA ASP A 232 8.61 6.94 -6.29
C ASP A 232 8.44 8.46 -6.48
N GLU A 233 7.30 8.99 -6.01
CA GLU A 233 6.84 10.37 -6.26
C GLU A 233 6.96 10.80 -7.73
N ALA A 234 6.56 9.92 -8.63
CA ALA A 234 6.69 10.12 -10.07
C ALA A 234 5.92 11.34 -10.59
N GLN A 235 4.94 11.86 -9.85
CA GLN A 235 4.26 13.11 -10.19
C GLN A 235 5.23 14.30 -10.29
N ASN A 236 6.37 14.19 -9.60
CA ASN A 236 7.42 15.18 -9.59
C ASN A 236 8.54 14.93 -10.60
N ALA A 237 8.38 13.96 -11.51
CA ALA A 237 9.25 13.80 -12.67
C ALA A 237 8.72 14.67 -13.82
N THR A 238 9.61 15.40 -14.50
CA THR A 238 9.24 16.07 -15.75
C THR A 238 8.96 15.06 -16.86
N VAL A 239 8.31 15.50 -17.93
CA VAL A 239 8.09 14.71 -19.16
C VAL A 239 9.39 14.08 -19.68
N GLU A 240 10.47 14.85 -19.75
CA GLU A 240 11.77 14.37 -20.25
C GLU A 240 12.37 13.33 -19.32
N GLN A 241 12.25 13.54 -18.00
CA GLN A 241 12.74 12.59 -17.00
C GLN A 241 11.95 11.28 -17.03
N MET A 242 10.63 11.34 -17.19
CA MET A 242 9.78 10.16 -17.30
C MET A 242 10.10 9.36 -18.56
N LYS A 243 10.22 10.02 -19.72
CA LYS A 243 10.66 9.39 -20.96
C LYS A 243 12.07 8.79 -20.84
N MET A 244 12.98 9.52 -20.19
CA MET A 244 14.34 9.03 -19.92
C MET A 244 14.27 7.73 -19.11
N PHE A 245 13.53 7.71 -18.01
CA PHE A 245 13.36 6.56 -17.12
C PHE A 245 12.77 5.34 -17.82
N LEU A 246 11.62 5.50 -18.49
CA LEU A 246 10.91 4.42 -19.17
C LEU A 246 11.79 3.73 -20.23
N THR A 247 12.64 4.49 -20.92
CA THR A 247 13.56 3.94 -21.92
C THR A 247 14.84 3.31 -21.35
N ARG A 248 15.01 3.25 -20.02
CA ARG A 248 16.15 2.54 -19.39
C ARG A 248 15.83 1.08 -19.05
N LEU A 249 14.57 0.66 -19.12
CA LEU A 249 14.17 -0.70 -18.76
C LEU A 249 14.84 -1.71 -19.70
N GLY A 250 15.61 -2.63 -19.12
CA GLY A 250 16.32 -3.68 -19.82
C GLY A 250 15.59 -5.02 -19.78
N PHE A 251 16.24 -6.07 -20.29
CA PHE A 251 15.71 -7.43 -20.25
C PHE A 251 15.62 -7.98 -18.83
N TYR A 252 14.64 -8.86 -18.60
CA TYR A 252 14.39 -9.53 -17.31
C TYR A 252 14.19 -8.55 -16.15
N SER A 253 13.66 -7.36 -16.45
CA SER A 253 13.44 -6.31 -15.47
C SER A 253 11.98 -5.94 -15.38
N LYS A 254 11.62 -5.36 -14.24
CA LYS A 254 10.28 -4.84 -13.96
C LYS A 254 10.38 -3.43 -13.43
N ALA A 255 9.50 -2.55 -13.87
CA ALA A 255 9.38 -1.19 -13.36
C ALA A 255 8.04 -0.96 -12.68
N VAL A 256 8.07 -0.34 -11.50
CA VAL A 256 6.87 0.15 -10.81
C VAL A 256 7.01 1.64 -10.60
N ILE A 257 6.03 2.41 -11.07
CA ILE A 257 6.01 3.87 -11.00
C ILE A 257 4.89 4.26 -10.05
N THR A 258 5.22 4.95 -8.96
CA THR A 258 4.24 5.35 -7.95
C THR A 258 4.15 6.86 -7.85
N GLY A 259 2.94 7.39 -7.73
CA GLY A 259 2.75 8.83 -7.53
C GLY A 259 1.33 9.23 -7.15
N ASP A 260 1.17 10.51 -6.85
CA ASP A 260 -0.10 11.15 -6.56
C ASP A 260 -0.25 12.40 -7.43
N VAL A 261 -1.13 12.37 -8.43
CA VAL A 261 -1.33 13.47 -9.37
C VAL A 261 -1.89 14.74 -8.72
N THR A 262 -2.35 14.67 -7.47
CA THR A 262 -2.83 15.84 -6.71
C THR A 262 -1.71 16.57 -5.97
N GLN A 263 -0.51 15.97 -5.86
CA GLN A 263 0.63 16.49 -5.10
C GLN A 263 1.82 16.81 -6.02
N VAL A 264 1.58 17.61 -7.07
CA VAL A 264 2.62 18.02 -8.02
C VAL A 264 3.39 19.23 -7.46
N ASP A 265 4.66 19.01 -7.14
CA ASP A 265 5.59 20.01 -6.58
C ASP A 265 6.54 20.59 -7.65
N LEU A 266 6.24 20.38 -8.93
CA LEU A 266 7.06 20.90 -10.03
C LEU A 266 6.99 22.43 -10.11
N PRO A 267 8.10 23.11 -10.46
CA PRO A 267 8.09 24.54 -10.71
C PRO A 267 7.08 24.93 -11.80
N SER A 268 6.51 26.12 -11.68
CA SER A 268 5.56 26.66 -12.65
C SER A 268 6.12 26.62 -14.08
N GLY A 269 5.28 26.15 -15.03
CA GLY A 269 5.64 25.99 -16.44
C GLY A 269 6.25 24.63 -16.80
N LYS A 270 6.39 23.69 -15.86
CA LYS A 270 6.77 22.29 -16.15
C LYS A 270 5.61 21.34 -15.94
N ASP A 271 5.35 20.52 -16.95
CA ASP A 271 4.33 19.48 -16.88
C ASP A 271 4.85 18.21 -16.21
N SER A 272 3.96 17.56 -15.47
CA SER A 272 4.24 16.26 -14.84
C SER A 272 4.26 15.14 -15.90
N GLY A 273 5.37 14.41 -15.94
CA GLY A 273 5.51 13.22 -16.78
C GLY A 273 4.51 12.14 -16.40
N LEU A 274 4.18 11.98 -15.10
CA LEU A 274 3.18 11.01 -14.65
C LEU A 274 1.79 11.30 -15.21
N ILE A 275 1.39 12.58 -15.24
CA ILE A 275 0.10 12.97 -15.81
C ILE A 275 0.09 12.67 -17.31
N GLN A 276 1.16 13.00 -18.03
CA GLN A 276 1.22 12.82 -19.47
C GLN A 276 1.20 11.34 -19.91
N ILE A 277 1.94 10.46 -19.22
CA ILE A 277 2.03 9.04 -19.62
C ILE A 277 0.70 8.29 -19.50
N GLN A 278 -0.22 8.78 -18.67
CA GLN A 278 -1.58 8.21 -18.57
C GLN A 278 -2.34 8.30 -19.89
N HIS A 279 -1.97 9.19 -20.80
CA HIS A 279 -2.57 9.28 -22.13
C HIS A 279 -1.71 8.60 -23.20
N ILE A 280 -0.39 8.66 -23.06
CA ILE A 280 0.56 8.15 -24.06
C ILE A 280 0.67 6.63 -24.04
N LEU A 281 0.64 6.02 -22.85
CA LEU A 281 0.94 4.59 -22.68
C LEU A 281 -0.32 3.71 -22.60
N GLN A 282 -1.51 4.27 -22.83
CA GLN A 282 -2.75 3.48 -22.83
C GLN A 282 -2.73 2.44 -23.95
N GLY A 283 -3.10 1.21 -23.61
CA GLY A 283 -3.23 0.12 -24.57
C GLY A 283 -1.91 -0.52 -25.02
N ILE A 284 -0.78 -0.19 -24.38
CA ILE A 284 0.49 -0.89 -24.62
C ILE A 284 0.52 -2.18 -23.80
N ASP A 285 0.64 -3.32 -24.48
CA ASP A 285 0.78 -4.62 -23.83
C ASP A 285 1.99 -4.65 -22.89
N GLY A 286 1.80 -5.24 -21.69
CA GLY A 286 2.83 -5.29 -20.65
C GLY A 286 2.91 -4.04 -19.76
N ILE A 287 2.05 -3.04 -19.99
CA ILE A 287 1.89 -1.86 -19.12
C ILE A 287 0.49 -1.84 -18.51
N ASP A 288 0.39 -1.70 -17.18
CA ASP A 288 -0.91 -1.57 -16.49
C ASP A 288 -0.96 -0.32 -15.60
N PHE A 289 -2.14 0.28 -15.51
CA PHE A 289 -2.43 1.45 -14.68
C PHE A 289 -3.38 1.07 -13.55
N VAL A 290 -2.92 1.24 -12.31
CA VAL A 290 -3.71 0.94 -11.11
C VAL A 290 -4.01 2.22 -10.34
N TYR A 291 -5.29 2.57 -10.34
CA TYR A 291 -5.81 3.75 -9.65
C TYR A 291 -6.30 3.41 -8.25
N PHE A 292 -5.70 4.04 -7.25
CA PHE A 292 -6.09 3.98 -5.85
C PHE A 292 -7.03 5.13 -5.50
N SER A 293 -7.86 4.90 -4.49
CA SER A 293 -8.80 5.87 -3.94
C SER A 293 -8.61 6.03 -2.43
N GLU A 294 -9.35 6.97 -1.83
CA GLU A 294 -9.43 7.11 -0.37
C GLU A 294 -9.86 5.82 0.35
N ARG A 295 -10.59 4.93 -0.33
CA ARG A 295 -11.02 3.63 0.23
C ARG A 295 -9.86 2.65 0.42
N ASP A 296 -8.73 2.91 -0.25
CA ASP A 296 -7.52 2.09 -0.17
C ASP A 296 -6.52 2.61 0.87
N VAL A 297 -6.83 3.72 1.54
CA VAL A 297 -5.95 4.34 2.54
C VAL A 297 -6.01 3.55 3.84
N VAL A 298 -4.86 3.02 4.25
CA VAL A 298 -4.71 2.24 5.48
C VAL A 298 -3.83 3.04 6.42
N ARG A 299 -4.46 3.65 7.42
CA ARG A 299 -3.79 4.46 8.45
C ARG A 299 -4.26 4.02 9.81
N HIS A 300 -3.46 4.31 10.82
CA HIS A 300 -3.85 4.12 12.21
C HIS A 300 -5.18 4.86 12.49
N PRO A 301 -6.14 4.26 13.23
CA PRO A 301 -7.45 4.88 13.48
C PRO A 301 -7.36 6.31 14.02
N LEU A 302 -6.44 6.56 14.96
CA LEU A 302 -6.20 7.91 15.49
C LEU A 302 -5.79 8.92 14.41
N VAL A 303 -4.93 8.51 13.46
CA VAL A 303 -4.51 9.39 12.35
C VAL A 303 -5.69 9.70 11.44
N GLN A 304 -6.57 8.73 11.18
CA GLN A 304 -7.80 8.98 10.43
C GLN A 304 -8.71 9.98 11.15
N GLU A 305 -8.88 9.87 12.47
CA GLU A 305 -9.67 10.83 13.23
C GLU A 305 -9.07 12.25 13.24
N ILE A 306 -7.74 12.37 13.29
CA ILE A 306 -7.04 13.65 13.14
C ILE A 306 -7.34 14.24 11.76
N VAL A 307 -7.16 13.49 10.68
CA VAL A 307 -7.45 13.97 9.31
C VAL A 307 -8.91 14.41 9.18
N LYS A 308 -9.87 13.62 9.68
CA LYS A 308 -11.29 14.02 9.69
C LYS A 308 -11.53 15.31 10.47
N ALA A 309 -10.81 15.53 11.57
CA ALA A 309 -10.94 16.75 12.35
C ALA A 309 -10.46 18.00 11.58
N TYR A 310 -9.34 17.90 10.86
CA TYR A 310 -8.86 18.96 9.98
C TYR A 310 -9.83 19.23 8.82
N ASN A 311 -10.29 18.20 8.12
CA ASN A 311 -11.24 18.36 7.01
C ASN A 311 -12.54 19.05 7.46
N ARG A 312 -13.08 18.70 8.65
CA ARG A 312 -14.25 19.38 9.23
C ARG A 312 -13.97 20.85 9.55
N TYR A 313 -12.75 21.19 9.94
CA TYR A 313 -12.36 22.57 10.22
C TYR A 313 -12.24 23.39 8.94
N GLU A 314 -11.59 22.85 7.90
CA GLU A 314 -11.44 23.50 6.60
C GLU A 314 -12.81 23.76 5.94
N GLN A 315 -13.70 22.76 5.93
CA GLN A 315 -15.08 22.93 5.43
C GLN A 315 -15.84 24.06 6.16
N ARG A 316 -15.62 24.22 7.47
CA ARG A 316 -16.21 25.33 8.22
C ARG A 316 -15.66 26.67 7.78
N LEU A 317 -14.35 26.78 7.53
CA LEU A 317 -13.73 28.01 7.04
C LEU A 317 -14.25 28.38 5.65
N GLU A 318 -14.37 27.42 4.73
CA GLU A 318 -14.92 27.65 3.39
C GLU A 318 -16.37 28.12 3.43
N SER A 319 -17.20 27.50 4.28
CA SER A 319 -18.59 27.91 4.47
C SER A 319 -18.73 29.31 5.10
N ALA A 320 -17.85 29.67 6.04
CA ALA A 320 -17.82 30.99 6.67
C ALA A 320 -17.27 32.09 5.74
N GLY A 321 -16.33 31.74 4.86
CA GLY A 321 -15.81 32.64 3.82
C GLY A 321 -16.86 32.92 2.74
N SER A 322 -17.63 31.91 2.34
CA SER A 322 -18.70 32.03 1.35
C SER A 322 -19.86 32.90 1.84
N GLN A 323 -20.18 32.88 3.14
CA GLN A 323 -21.21 33.74 3.75
C GLN A 323 -20.78 35.20 3.95
N ARG A 324 -19.48 35.50 3.91
CA ARG A 324 -18.96 36.89 3.98
C ARG A 324 -18.79 37.53 2.60
N ALA A 325 -18.77 36.72 1.55
CA ALA A 325 -18.68 37.17 0.16
C ALA A 325 -20.05 37.34 -0.52
N SER A 326 -21.13 36.90 0.13
CA SER A 326 -22.54 37.11 -0.24
C SER A 326 -23.16 38.26 0.54
#